data_AF-A0A382YYT1-F1
#
_entry.id   AF-A0A382YYT1-F1
#
_cell.length_a   1.000
_cell.length_b   1.000
_cell.length_c   1.000
_cell.angle_alpha   90.00
_cell.angle_beta   90.00
_cell.angle_gamma   90.00
#
_symmetry.space_group_name_H-M   'P 1'
#
loop_
_entity.id
_entity.type
_entity.pdbx_description
1 polymer ?
#
loop_
_entity_poly.entity_id
_entity_poly.type
_entity_poly.pdbx_seq_one_letter_code
_entity_poly.pdbx_strand_id
1 'polypeptide(L)'
;NLFTFIAQEVREILAELGFKNLNEIIGRTDLLKQVSIGTSNLDDLDLNPLLVQADPGENKRYCTSNLINRVPPTLDEKIYEDIKNSITEKNKVRSNYEIKNVHRAVGTRLSHYIFKQFGKKGIKENTVEINLSGSAGQSFGAFSIKGLKLNVTGDANDYVGKGLSGATIVVKPPTESNLVSDKNTIIGNTVLYGATSGKLFAAGQSGERFAVRNSGADAVIEGCDSNGCEYMTGGSVVILGKVGDNFAAGMTGGMAFIYD
;
A
#
# COMPACT_ATOMS: atom_id res chain seq x y z
N ASN A 1 24.17 -0.86 -25.38
CA ASN A 1 24.65 -2.08 -26.06
C ASN A 1 23.70 -3.26 -25.87
N LEU A 2 23.48 -3.80 -24.66
CA LEU A 2 22.60 -4.98 -24.44
C LEU A 2 21.22 -4.89 -25.13
N PHE A 3 20.37 -3.93 -24.74
CA PHE A 3 19.03 -3.80 -25.34
C PHE A 3 19.06 -3.45 -26.84
N THR A 4 20.12 -2.81 -27.30
CA THR A 4 20.31 -2.50 -28.72
C THR A 4 20.54 -3.77 -29.53
N PHE A 5 21.35 -4.70 -29.02
CA PHE A 5 21.60 -6.00 -29.66
C PHE A 5 20.37 -6.90 -29.60
N ILE A 6 19.71 -7.01 -28.44
CA ILE A 6 18.45 -7.76 -28.31
C ILE A 6 17.39 -7.23 -29.30
N ALA A 7 17.24 -5.90 -29.38
CA ALA A 7 16.27 -5.32 -30.31
C ALA A 7 16.65 -5.53 -31.78
N GLN A 8 17.95 -5.62 -32.11
CA GLN A 8 18.41 -5.93 -33.45
C GLN A 8 18.10 -7.37 -33.83
N GLU A 9 18.43 -8.33 -32.96
CA GLU A 9 18.13 -9.75 -33.17
C GLU A 9 16.62 -10.00 -33.30
N VAL A 10 15.79 -9.33 -32.47
CA VAL A 10 14.33 -9.39 -32.62
C VAL A 10 13.87 -8.89 -33.99
N ARG A 11 14.46 -7.82 -34.53
CA ARG A 11 14.12 -7.33 -35.88
C ARG A 11 14.54 -8.29 -36.97
N GLU A 12 15.69 -8.94 -36.82
CA GLU A 12 16.20 -9.94 -37.75
C GLU A 12 15.26 -11.14 -37.81
N ILE A 13 14.88 -11.71 -36.65
CA ILE A 13 13.92 -12.82 -36.58
C ILE A 13 12.55 -12.43 -37.14
N LEU A 14 12.05 -11.22 -36.83
CA LEU A 14 10.79 -10.73 -37.40
C LEU A 14 10.84 -10.68 -38.93
N ALA A 15 11.94 -10.18 -39.49
CA ALA A 15 12.14 -10.09 -40.93
C ALA A 15 12.25 -11.48 -41.58
N GLU A 16 12.94 -12.43 -40.94
CA GLU A 16 13.02 -13.84 -41.39
C GLU A 16 11.64 -14.51 -41.44
N LEU A 17 10.79 -14.22 -40.45
CA LEU A 17 9.40 -14.71 -40.40
C LEU A 17 8.44 -13.93 -41.31
N GLY A 18 8.88 -12.82 -41.94
CA GLY A 18 8.10 -12.02 -42.87
C GLY A 18 7.20 -10.94 -42.22
N PHE A 19 7.46 -10.58 -40.97
CA PHE A 19 6.68 -9.58 -40.21
C PHE A 19 7.45 -8.28 -40.01
N LYS A 20 6.73 -7.15 -39.96
CA LYS A 20 7.36 -5.81 -39.90
C LYS A 20 7.52 -5.28 -38.49
N ASN A 21 6.71 -5.76 -37.55
CA ASN A 21 6.76 -5.32 -36.15
C ASN A 21 6.23 -6.40 -35.21
N LEU A 22 6.56 -6.24 -33.92
CA LEU A 22 6.23 -7.22 -32.89
C LEU A 22 4.72 -7.43 -32.71
N ASN A 23 3.89 -6.38 -32.89
CA ASN A 23 2.44 -6.48 -32.71
C ASN A 23 1.78 -7.45 -33.70
N GLU A 24 2.39 -7.70 -34.86
CA GLU A 24 1.89 -8.64 -35.85
C GLU A 24 2.01 -10.11 -35.40
N ILE A 25 2.91 -10.40 -34.45
CA ILE A 25 3.20 -11.76 -33.99
C ILE A 25 2.82 -12.04 -32.53
N ILE A 26 2.40 -11.02 -31.75
CA ILE A 26 1.92 -11.23 -30.38
C ILE A 26 0.74 -12.21 -30.41
N GLY A 27 0.84 -13.32 -29.67
CA GLY A 27 -0.20 -14.35 -29.59
C GLY A 27 -0.33 -15.26 -30.81
N ARG A 28 0.55 -15.16 -31.81
CA ARG A 28 0.57 -16.03 -33.01
C ARG A 28 1.29 -17.36 -32.72
N THR A 29 0.69 -18.19 -31.87
CA THR A 29 1.22 -19.52 -31.53
C THR A 29 1.28 -20.46 -32.74
N ASP A 30 0.56 -20.16 -33.83
CA ASP A 30 0.62 -20.88 -35.10
C ASP A 30 1.98 -20.74 -35.82
N LEU A 31 2.81 -19.76 -35.44
CA LEU A 31 4.19 -19.64 -35.91
C LEU A 31 5.15 -20.59 -35.19
N LEU A 32 4.68 -21.28 -34.14
CA LEU A 32 5.47 -22.19 -33.33
C LEU A 32 5.04 -23.63 -33.60
N LYS A 33 6.02 -24.53 -33.66
CA LYS A 33 5.79 -25.97 -33.78
C LYS A 33 6.71 -26.70 -32.82
N GLN A 34 6.15 -27.67 -32.09
CA GLN A 34 6.97 -28.61 -31.34
C GLN A 34 7.81 -29.45 -32.31
N VAL A 35 9.13 -29.39 -32.14
CA VAL A 35 10.07 -30.26 -32.85
C VAL A 35 10.48 -31.37 -31.88
N SER A 36 10.23 -32.63 -32.25
CA SER A 36 10.75 -33.79 -31.51
C SER A 36 12.16 -34.08 -32.00
N ILE A 37 13.15 -33.99 -31.11
CA ILE A 37 14.58 -34.24 -31.39
C ILE A 37 15.12 -35.33 -30.43
N GLY A 38 14.23 -36.16 -29.87
CA GLY A 38 14.58 -37.21 -28.90
C GLY A 38 15.15 -38.49 -29.52
N THR A 39 15.85 -39.27 -28.70
CA THR A 39 16.17 -40.69 -28.98
C THR A 39 14.95 -41.56 -28.66
N SER A 40 14.87 -42.76 -29.26
CA SER A 40 13.73 -43.68 -29.26
C SER A 40 13.15 -44.11 -27.89
N ASN A 41 13.75 -43.66 -26.78
CA ASN A 41 13.47 -44.12 -25.42
C ASN A 41 12.96 -43.00 -24.49
N LEU A 42 12.54 -41.86 -25.04
CA LEU A 42 11.93 -40.76 -24.27
C LEU A 42 10.48 -40.55 -24.71
N ASP A 43 9.58 -40.43 -23.75
CA ASP A 43 8.21 -39.99 -23.98
C ASP A 43 8.21 -38.48 -24.27
N ASP A 44 7.73 -38.11 -25.45
CA ASP A 44 7.61 -36.71 -25.84
C ASP A 44 6.58 -36.00 -24.95
N LEU A 45 6.93 -34.79 -24.48
CA LEU A 45 6.01 -33.91 -23.77
C LEU A 45 4.89 -33.46 -24.71
N ASP A 46 3.66 -33.38 -24.21
CA ASP A 46 2.57 -32.72 -24.96
C ASP A 46 2.63 -31.20 -24.73
N LEU A 47 3.11 -30.44 -25.73
CA LEU A 47 3.14 -28.97 -25.69
C LEU A 47 1.86 -28.33 -26.24
N ASN A 48 0.86 -29.11 -26.63
CA ASN A 48 -0.41 -28.59 -27.15
C ASN A 48 -1.08 -27.53 -26.23
N PRO A 49 -1.07 -27.66 -24.88
CA PRO A 49 -1.63 -26.63 -24.00
C PRO A 49 -1.00 -25.23 -24.15
N LEU A 50 0.23 -25.13 -24.68
CA LEU A 50 0.90 -23.86 -24.95
C LEU A 50 0.59 -23.31 -26.35
N LEU A 51 0.24 -24.18 -27.31
CA LEU A 51 0.06 -23.84 -28.72
C LEU A 51 -1.40 -23.54 -29.09
N VAL A 52 -2.36 -24.06 -28.32
CA VAL A 52 -3.79 -23.83 -28.56
C VAL A 52 -4.14 -22.35 -28.46
N GLN A 53 -4.85 -21.84 -29.47
CA GLN A 53 -5.43 -20.50 -29.46
C GLN A 53 -6.85 -20.55 -28.89
N ALA A 54 -7.11 -19.79 -27.83
CA ALA A 54 -8.42 -19.77 -27.16
C ALA A 54 -9.55 -19.23 -28.06
N ASP A 55 -9.23 -18.35 -29.01
CA ASP A 55 -10.20 -17.80 -29.97
C ASP A 55 -9.52 -17.60 -31.33
N PRO A 56 -9.55 -18.57 -32.26
CA PRO A 56 -8.78 -18.54 -33.51
C PRO A 56 -9.22 -17.47 -34.54
N GLY A 57 -10.18 -16.57 -34.21
CA GLY A 57 -10.73 -15.55 -35.12
C GLY A 57 -9.95 -14.23 -35.24
N GLU A 58 -10.62 -13.20 -35.77
CA GLU A 58 -10.07 -11.88 -36.14
C GLU A 58 -9.79 -10.92 -34.96
N ASN A 59 -9.96 -11.39 -33.72
CA ASN A 59 -9.76 -10.56 -32.54
C ASN A 59 -8.30 -10.13 -32.40
N LYS A 60 -8.08 -8.84 -32.11
CA LYS A 60 -6.74 -8.31 -31.86
C LYS A 60 -6.11 -9.05 -30.68
N ARG A 61 -4.92 -9.59 -30.90
CA ARG A 61 -4.16 -10.39 -29.93
C ARG A 61 -3.40 -9.56 -28.89
N TYR A 62 -3.42 -8.25 -29.03
CA TYR A 62 -2.71 -7.32 -28.16
C TYR A 62 -3.63 -6.16 -27.75
N CYS A 63 -3.36 -5.58 -26.58
CA CYS A 63 -4.08 -4.42 -26.12
C CYS A 63 -3.68 -3.19 -26.95
N THR A 64 -4.65 -2.56 -27.63
CA THR A 64 -4.40 -1.38 -28.46
C THR A 64 -4.43 -0.07 -27.69
N SER A 65 -4.97 -0.08 -26.47
CA SER A 65 -5.16 1.12 -25.66
C SER A 65 -4.24 1.11 -24.45
N ASN A 66 -3.57 2.23 -24.19
CA ASN A 66 -2.92 2.50 -22.91
C ASN A 66 -3.99 2.88 -21.87
N LEU A 67 -4.90 1.94 -21.57
CA LEU A 67 -5.98 2.17 -20.62
C LEU A 67 -5.48 1.95 -19.20
N ILE A 68 -5.62 2.97 -18.36
CA ILE A 68 -5.56 2.78 -16.91
C ILE A 68 -6.98 2.46 -16.46
N ASN A 69 -7.18 1.23 -15.95
CA ASN A 69 -8.44 0.83 -15.32
C ASN A 69 -8.70 1.74 -14.12
N ARG A 70 -9.69 2.62 -14.26
CA ARG A 70 -10.00 3.60 -13.22
C ARG A 70 -10.59 2.92 -12.00
N VAL A 71 -10.24 3.43 -10.84
CA VAL A 71 -10.80 3.00 -9.55
C VAL A 71 -11.80 4.04 -9.04
N PRO A 72 -12.80 3.63 -8.24
CA PRO A 72 -13.77 4.55 -7.66
C PRO A 72 -13.10 5.64 -6.81
N PRO A 73 -13.70 6.85 -6.73
CA PRO A 73 -13.23 7.86 -5.80
C PRO A 73 -13.41 7.44 -4.34
N THR A 74 -12.59 8.03 -3.47
CA THR A 74 -12.66 7.83 -2.01
C THR A 74 -13.01 9.17 -1.35
N LEU A 75 -13.21 9.16 -0.02
CA LEU A 75 -13.47 10.36 0.77
C LEU A 75 -12.43 11.47 0.52
N ASP A 76 -11.19 11.11 0.16
CA ASP A 76 -10.11 12.03 -0.18
C ASP A 76 -10.45 13.04 -1.26
N GLU A 77 -11.24 12.67 -2.27
CA GLU A 77 -11.61 13.61 -3.34
C GLU A 77 -12.47 14.74 -2.77
N LYS A 78 -13.45 14.38 -1.94
CA LYS A 78 -14.28 15.36 -1.24
C LYS A 78 -13.43 16.23 -0.31
N ILE A 79 -12.59 15.59 0.52
CA ILE A 79 -11.72 16.31 1.46
C ILE A 79 -10.85 17.31 0.71
N TYR A 80 -10.18 16.87 -0.35
CA TYR A 80 -9.27 17.72 -1.11
C TYR A 80 -10.01 18.88 -1.80
N GLU A 81 -11.16 18.62 -2.41
CA GLU A 81 -11.96 19.68 -3.05
C GLU A 81 -12.35 20.78 -2.06
N ASP A 82 -12.70 20.41 -0.83
CA ASP A 82 -13.07 21.37 0.22
C ASP A 82 -11.87 22.25 0.67
N ILE A 83 -10.66 21.69 0.67
CA ILE A 83 -9.50 22.34 1.31
C ILE A 83 -8.40 22.83 0.37
N LYS A 84 -8.40 22.44 -0.91
CA LYS A 84 -7.30 22.68 -1.86
C LYS A 84 -6.86 24.14 -1.94
N ASN A 85 -7.80 25.07 -1.84
CA ASN A 85 -7.52 26.51 -1.92
C ASN A 85 -7.00 27.11 -0.60
N SER A 86 -7.18 26.40 0.51
CA SER A 86 -6.74 26.83 1.84
C SER A 86 -5.34 26.32 2.19
N ILE A 87 -4.85 25.29 1.51
CA ILE A 87 -3.55 24.68 1.75
C ILE A 87 -2.43 25.62 1.26
N THR A 88 -1.66 26.18 2.21
CA THR A 88 -0.50 27.04 1.95
C THR A 88 0.62 26.72 2.94
N GLU A 89 1.84 27.21 2.71
CA GLU A 89 2.98 26.99 3.61
C GLU A 89 2.82 27.65 5.00
N LYS A 90 1.95 28.65 5.11
CA LYS A 90 1.83 29.51 6.30
C LYS A 90 0.62 29.18 7.17
N ASN A 91 -0.43 28.59 6.60
CA ASN A 91 -1.71 28.41 7.29
C ASN A 91 -1.97 26.94 7.63
N LYS A 92 -2.43 26.69 8.85
CA LYS A 92 -2.97 25.38 9.23
C LYS A 92 -4.40 25.26 8.73
N VAL A 93 -4.73 24.11 8.16
CA VAL A 93 -6.06 23.76 7.68
C VAL A 93 -6.63 22.67 8.57
N ARG A 94 -7.88 22.83 8.99
CA ARG A 94 -8.60 21.86 9.82
C ARG A 94 -9.98 21.61 9.24
N SER A 95 -10.32 20.33 9.08
CA SER A 95 -11.62 19.91 8.55
C SER A 95 -12.13 18.67 9.27
N ASN A 96 -13.46 18.52 9.32
CA ASN A 96 -14.13 17.42 10.02
C ASN A 96 -15.03 16.64 9.05
N TYR A 97 -15.01 15.31 9.14
CA TYR A 97 -15.80 14.42 8.29
C TYR A 97 -16.28 13.18 9.03
N GLU A 98 -17.35 12.56 8.54
CA GLU A 98 -17.77 11.22 8.95
C GLU A 98 -17.01 10.17 8.14
N ILE A 99 -16.57 9.09 8.79
CA ILE A 99 -15.90 7.94 8.17
C ILE A 99 -16.64 6.64 8.47
N LYS A 100 -16.64 5.74 7.48
CA LYS A 100 -17.25 4.41 7.55
C LYS A 100 -16.25 3.39 7.04
N ASN A 101 -16.42 2.13 7.44
CA ASN A 101 -15.53 1.03 7.04
C ASN A 101 -15.40 0.84 5.51
N VAL A 102 -16.39 1.27 4.73
CA VAL A 102 -16.36 1.28 3.26
C VAL A 102 -15.42 2.35 2.67
N HIS A 103 -15.09 3.39 3.45
CA HIS A 103 -14.12 4.42 3.07
C HIS A 103 -12.70 3.89 3.31
N ARG A 104 -12.17 3.21 2.30
CA ARG A 104 -10.81 2.66 2.29
C ARG A 104 -9.79 3.70 1.86
N ALA A 105 -8.54 3.51 2.32
CA ALA A 105 -7.38 4.29 1.93
C ALA A 105 -7.50 5.81 2.16
N VAL A 106 -8.35 6.24 3.11
CA VAL A 106 -8.54 7.66 3.41
C VAL A 106 -7.22 8.29 3.86
N GLY A 107 -6.87 9.42 3.25
CA GLY A 107 -5.59 10.13 3.42
C GLY A 107 -4.55 9.83 2.34
N THR A 108 -4.66 8.72 1.61
CA THR A 108 -3.64 8.27 0.63
C THR A 108 -3.57 9.18 -0.59
N ARG A 109 -4.72 9.50 -1.19
CA ARG A 109 -4.77 10.36 -2.37
C ARG A 109 -4.62 11.82 -1.98
N LEU A 110 -5.11 12.20 -0.80
CA LEU A 110 -4.83 13.50 -0.20
C LEU A 110 -3.32 13.71 -0.02
N SER A 111 -2.59 12.69 0.48
CA SER A 111 -1.13 12.68 0.58
C SER A 111 -0.47 12.94 -0.79
N HIS A 112 -0.94 12.27 -1.84
CA HIS A 112 -0.46 12.51 -3.20
C HIS A 112 -0.69 13.95 -3.67
N TYR A 113 -1.89 14.52 -3.44
CA TYR A 113 -2.19 15.88 -3.88
C TYR A 113 -1.34 16.93 -3.16
N ILE A 114 -1.16 16.78 -1.84
CA ILE A 114 -0.26 17.64 -1.05
C ILE A 114 1.18 17.47 -1.55
N PHE A 115 1.63 16.23 -1.78
CA PHE A 115 2.97 15.98 -2.33
C PHE A 115 3.16 16.65 -3.70
N LYS A 116 2.16 16.61 -4.59
CA LYS A 116 2.22 17.29 -5.89
C LYS A 116 2.35 18.81 -5.75
N GLN A 117 1.72 19.40 -4.74
CA GLN A 117 1.75 20.84 -4.51
C GLN A 117 3.10 21.32 -3.93
N PHE A 118 3.67 20.60 -2.96
CA PHE A 118 4.87 21.05 -2.24
C PHE A 118 6.16 20.34 -2.66
N GLY A 119 6.06 19.17 -3.28
CA GLY A 119 7.18 18.36 -3.75
C GLY A 119 8.24 18.13 -2.67
N LYS A 120 9.51 18.24 -3.07
CA LYS A 120 10.66 18.06 -2.18
C LYS A 120 10.86 19.20 -1.18
N LYS A 121 10.27 20.39 -1.41
CA LYS A 121 10.33 21.49 -0.43
C LYS A 121 9.66 21.09 0.87
N GLY A 122 8.68 20.17 0.76
CA GLY A 122 7.95 19.63 1.88
C GLY A 122 6.98 20.65 2.47
N ILE A 123 6.29 20.21 3.51
CA ILE A 123 5.31 20.99 4.24
C ILE A 123 5.59 20.82 5.73
N LYS A 124 5.28 21.84 6.53
CA LYS A 124 5.44 21.77 7.99
C LYS A 124 4.56 20.65 8.54
N GLU A 125 5.01 20.03 9.63
CA GLU A 125 4.27 18.94 10.28
C GLU A 125 2.89 19.43 10.75
N ASN A 126 1.86 18.59 10.56
CA ASN A 126 0.48 18.86 10.99
C ASN A 126 -0.11 20.16 10.43
N THR A 127 0.28 20.57 9.22
CA THR A 127 -0.33 21.71 8.52
C THR A 127 -1.76 21.40 8.08
N VAL A 128 -2.03 20.19 7.61
CA VAL A 128 -3.36 19.74 7.19
C VAL A 128 -3.86 18.70 8.18
N GLU A 129 -4.82 19.07 9.01
CA GLU A 129 -5.39 18.24 10.06
C GLU A 129 -6.83 17.84 9.71
N ILE A 130 -7.06 16.55 9.49
CA ILE A 130 -8.36 15.98 9.15
C ILE A 130 -8.86 15.20 10.35
N ASN A 131 -10.00 15.61 10.91
CA ASN A 131 -10.67 14.90 11.99
C ASN A 131 -11.82 14.08 11.42
N LEU A 132 -11.89 12.82 11.83
CA LEU A 132 -12.82 11.84 11.32
C LEU A 132 -13.58 11.22 12.50
N SER A 133 -14.89 11.10 12.36
CA SER A 133 -15.76 10.43 13.34
C SER A 133 -16.32 9.14 12.74
N GLY A 134 -16.20 8.02 13.44
CA GLY A 134 -16.69 6.70 13.00
C GLY A 134 -15.59 5.65 12.83
N SER A 135 -15.81 4.68 11.94
CA SER A 135 -14.90 3.55 11.72
C SER A 135 -14.12 3.70 10.42
N ALA A 136 -12.80 3.75 10.48
CA ALA A 136 -11.96 3.87 9.29
C ALA A 136 -11.80 2.52 8.59
N GLY A 137 -12.01 2.51 7.26
CA GLY A 137 -11.77 1.32 6.44
C GLY A 137 -10.29 0.97 6.32
N GLN A 138 -10.02 -0.15 5.65
CA GLN A 138 -8.65 -0.64 5.45
C GLN A 138 -7.72 0.40 4.82
N SER A 139 -6.43 0.33 5.19
CA SER A 139 -5.36 1.21 4.70
C SER A 139 -5.54 2.68 5.06
N PHE A 140 -6.15 2.97 6.21
CA PHE A 140 -6.29 4.33 6.71
C PHE A 140 -4.92 5.01 6.86
N GLY A 141 -4.75 6.19 6.24
CA GLY A 141 -3.49 6.94 6.27
C GLY A 141 -2.32 6.27 5.54
N ALA A 142 -2.57 5.30 4.65
CA ALA A 142 -1.50 4.67 3.89
C ALA A 142 -0.67 5.70 3.09
N PHE A 143 0.66 5.53 3.10
CA PHE A 143 1.63 6.38 2.40
C PHE A 143 1.49 7.89 2.69
N SER A 144 0.97 8.22 3.87
CA SER A 144 0.72 9.63 4.23
C SER A 144 2.02 10.34 4.56
N ILE A 145 2.26 11.46 3.87
CA ILE A 145 3.49 12.24 3.99
C ILE A 145 3.46 13.22 5.17
N LYS A 146 4.65 13.70 5.57
CA LYS A 146 4.78 14.82 6.50
C LYS A 146 3.86 15.97 6.13
N GLY A 147 3.23 16.55 7.16
CA GLY A 147 2.29 17.67 7.07
C GLY A 147 0.82 17.27 7.14
N LEU A 148 0.51 16.00 6.88
CA LEU A 148 -0.79 15.43 7.22
C LEU A 148 -0.86 15.02 8.68
N LYS A 149 -1.97 15.38 9.31
CA LYS A 149 -2.43 14.82 10.58
C LYS A 149 -3.82 14.25 10.40
N LEU A 150 -3.98 12.96 10.67
CA LEU A 150 -5.25 12.25 10.53
C LEU A 150 -5.70 11.80 11.91
N ASN A 151 -6.80 12.34 12.41
CA ASN A 151 -7.37 11.96 13.70
C ASN A 151 -8.66 11.18 13.47
N VAL A 152 -8.81 10.03 14.10
CA VAL A 152 -10.05 9.24 14.13
C VAL A 152 -10.56 9.18 15.56
N THR A 153 -11.79 9.64 15.76
CA THR A 153 -12.59 9.41 16.95
C THR A 153 -13.54 8.26 16.66
N GLY A 154 -13.21 7.07 17.17
CA GLY A 154 -13.82 5.80 16.79
C GLY A 154 -12.78 4.69 16.73
N ASP A 155 -12.76 3.92 15.65
CA ASP A 155 -11.87 2.77 15.42
C ASP A 155 -11.32 2.74 13.98
N ALA A 156 -10.37 1.84 13.71
CA ALA A 156 -9.87 1.61 12.36
C ALA A 156 -9.59 0.12 12.07
N ASN A 157 -9.83 -0.28 10.83
CA ASN A 157 -9.54 -1.62 10.34
C ASN A 157 -8.04 -1.79 10.03
N ASP A 158 -7.68 -2.90 9.37
CA ASP A 158 -6.29 -3.26 9.05
C ASP A 158 -5.50 -2.19 8.27
N TYR A 159 -4.18 -2.30 8.37
CA TYR A 159 -3.22 -1.53 7.57
C TYR A 159 -3.20 -0.03 7.88
N VAL A 160 -3.58 0.38 9.10
CA VAL A 160 -3.41 1.77 9.55
C VAL A 160 -1.95 2.19 9.36
N GLY A 161 -1.73 3.30 8.67
CA GLY A 161 -0.39 3.82 8.40
C GLY A 161 0.50 2.87 7.58
N LYS A 162 -0.07 2.00 6.72
CA LYS A 162 0.73 1.20 5.78
C LYS A 162 1.68 2.10 4.99
N GLY A 163 2.98 1.80 5.05
CA GLY A 163 4.02 2.61 4.42
C GLY A 163 4.02 4.07 4.86
N LEU A 164 3.70 4.36 6.13
CA LEU A 164 3.70 5.72 6.67
C LEU A 164 5.01 6.44 6.32
N SER A 165 4.89 7.69 5.85
CA SER A 165 5.99 8.45 5.26
C SER A 165 6.07 9.88 5.83
N GLY A 166 5.81 10.02 7.12
CA GLY A 166 6.03 11.27 7.87
C GLY A 166 4.77 11.92 8.43
N ALA A 167 3.58 11.43 8.10
CA ALA A 167 2.33 11.93 8.68
C ALA A 167 2.19 11.54 10.17
N THR A 168 1.30 12.24 10.87
CA THR A 168 0.83 11.84 12.20
C THR A 168 -0.56 11.23 12.08
N ILE A 169 -0.74 10.03 12.62
CA ILE A 169 -2.04 9.34 12.71
C ILE A 169 -2.40 9.20 14.19
N VAL A 170 -3.63 9.54 14.54
CA VAL A 170 -4.19 9.39 15.89
C VAL A 170 -5.50 8.64 15.80
N VAL A 171 -5.68 7.59 16.61
CA VAL A 171 -6.94 6.84 16.73
C VAL A 171 -7.30 6.76 18.21
N LYS A 172 -8.52 7.18 18.56
CA LYS A 172 -8.98 7.16 19.96
C LYS A 172 -10.49 6.87 20.03
N PRO A 173 -10.98 6.28 21.12
CA PRO A 173 -12.42 6.10 21.29
C PRO A 173 -13.13 7.45 21.42
N PRO A 174 -14.44 7.51 21.13
CA PRO A 174 -15.27 8.68 21.44
C PRO A 174 -15.25 8.99 22.94
N THR A 175 -15.41 10.27 23.29
CA THR A 175 -15.36 10.73 24.70
C THR A 175 -16.49 10.11 25.54
N GLU A 176 -17.62 9.82 24.90
CA GLU A 176 -18.80 9.16 25.46
C GLU A 176 -18.66 7.63 25.60
N SER A 177 -17.54 7.05 25.12
CA SER A 177 -17.28 5.62 25.24
C SER A 177 -16.98 5.24 26.69
N ASN A 178 -17.67 4.22 27.20
CA ASN A 178 -17.39 3.62 28.50
C ASN A 178 -16.31 2.52 28.43
N LEU A 179 -15.66 2.34 27.27
CA LEU A 179 -14.62 1.33 27.10
C LEU A 179 -13.33 1.77 27.80
N VAL A 180 -12.70 0.83 28.50
CA VAL A 180 -11.34 1.01 28.99
C VAL A 180 -10.40 0.73 27.82
N SER A 181 -9.67 1.76 27.37
CA SER A 181 -8.94 1.72 26.10
C SER A 181 -7.93 0.57 26.03
N ASP A 182 -7.16 0.34 27.10
CA ASP A 182 -6.10 -0.68 27.20
C ASP A 182 -6.62 -2.12 27.19
N LYS A 183 -7.94 -2.31 27.32
CA LYS A 183 -8.63 -3.61 27.30
C LYS A 183 -9.38 -3.89 26.01
N ASN A 184 -9.34 -2.97 25.03
CA ASN A 184 -10.14 -3.08 23.81
C ASN A 184 -9.31 -2.81 22.56
N THR A 185 -9.58 -3.58 21.50
CA THR A 185 -9.00 -3.36 20.18
C THR A 185 -9.55 -2.08 19.55
N ILE A 186 -8.65 -1.28 18.97
CA ILE A 186 -9.02 -0.04 18.28
C ILE A 186 -8.45 0.06 16.85
N ILE A 187 -7.39 -0.69 16.57
CA ILE A 187 -6.77 -0.78 15.24
C ILE A 187 -6.54 -2.25 14.86
N GLY A 188 -6.70 -2.57 13.58
CA GLY A 188 -6.61 -3.94 13.07
C GLY A 188 -5.18 -4.49 12.93
N ASN A 189 -4.99 -5.34 11.93
CA ASN A 189 -3.75 -6.07 11.69
C ASN A 189 -2.77 -5.31 10.80
N THR A 190 -1.49 -5.71 10.84
CA THR A 190 -0.45 -5.27 9.88
C THR A 190 -0.33 -3.74 9.82
N VAL A 191 -0.51 -3.10 10.97
CA VAL A 191 -0.39 -1.67 11.17
C VAL A 191 1.07 -1.24 10.99
N LEU A 192 1.29 -0.06 10.39
CA LEU A 192 2.62 0.48 10.07
C LEU A 192 3.48 -0.41 9.16
N TYR A 193 2.87 -1.29 8.37
CA TYR A 193 3.61 -2.18 7.49
C TYR A 193 4.58 -1.41 6.57
N GLY A 194 5.88 -1.62 6.77
CA GLY A 194 6.92 -0.98 5.96
C GLY A 194 7.00 0.54 6.11
N ALA A 195 6.52 1.08 7.22
CA ALA A 195 6.60 2.52 7.51
C ALA A 195 8.06 2.99 7.55
N THR A 196 8.34 4.17 6.99
CA THR A 196 9.71 4.72 6.90
C THR A 196 9.91 5.94 7.79
N SER A 197 8.83 6.64 8.12
CA SER A 197 8.83 7.80 9.02
C SER A 197 7.40 8.16 9.42
N GLY A 198 7.25 9.01 10.44
CA GLY A 198 5.95 9.49 10.90
C GLY A 198 5.59 8.95 12.27
N LYS A 199 4.38 9.26 12.73
CA LYS A 199 3.93 8.97 14.09
C LYS A 199 2.55 8.32 14.07
N LEU A 200 2.36 7.29 14.88
CA LEU A 200 1.06 6.69 15.16
C LEU A 200 0.79 6.69 16.67
N PHE A 201 -0.38 7.19 17.05
CA PHE A 201 -0.86 7.12 18.43
C PHE A 201 -2.23 6.46 18.45
N ALA A 202 -2.39 5.34 19.14
CA ALA A 202 -3.67 4.66 19.26
C ALA A 202 -4.01 4.38 20.72
N ALA A 203 -5.14 4.91 21.19
CA ALA A 203 -5.66 4.65 22.53
C ALA A 203 -6.43 3.33 22.55
N GLY A 204 -5.69 2.22 22.48
CA GLY A 204 -6.21 0.86 22.55
C GLY A 204 -5.27 -0.17 21.93
N GLN A 205 -5.75 -1.41 21.85
CA GLN A 205 -4.96 -2.54 21.36
C GLN A 205 -4.92 -2.63 19.83
N SER A 206 -3.81 -3.11 19.31
CA SER A 206 -3.64 -3.52 17.91
C SER A 206 -3.86 -5.03 17.75
N GLY A 207 -4.31 -5.44 16.57
CA GLY A 207 -4.29 -6.84 16.16
C GLY A 207 -2.88 -7.37 15.84
N GLU A 208 -2.83 -8.45 15.07
CA GLU A 208 -1.60 -9.17 14.72
C GLU A 208 -0.65 -8.34 13.85
N ARG A 209 0.66 -8.65 13.94
CA ARG A 209 1.71 -8.06 13.10
C ARG A 209 1.78 -6.53 13.19
N PHE A 210 1.55 -5.99 14.38
CA PHE A 210 1.76 -4.58 14.64
C PHE A 210 3.21 -4.18 14.32
N ALA A 211 3.41 -3.08 13.60
CA ALA A 211 4.72 -2.55 13.21
C ALA A 211 5.61 -3.54 12.43
N VAL A 212 5.01 -4.49 11.70
CA VAL A 212 5.77 -5.41 10.85
C VAL A 212 6.58 -4.64 9.79
N ARG A 213 7.88 -4.93 9.70
CA ARG A 213 8.82 -4.24 8.81
C ARG A 213 8.89 -2.72 9.02
N ASN A 214 8.54 -2.21 10.20
CA ASN A 214 8.73 -0.79 10.50
C ASN A 214 10.22 -0.42 10.39
N SER A 215 10.52 0.62 9.62
CA SER A 215 11.87 1.06 9.27
C SER A 215 12.18 2.47 9.77
N GLY A 216 11.24 3.14 10.46
CA GLY A 216 11.50 4.49 10.96
C GLY A 216 10.30 5.27 11.51
N ALA A 217 9.11 4.68 11.63
CA ALA A 217 7.99 5.34 12.28
C ALA A 217 8.02 5.15 13.80
N ASP A 218 7.56 6.18 14.51
CA ASP A 218 7.35 6.13 15.96
C ASP A 218 5.90 5.79 16.28
N ALA A 219 5.66 4.94 17.28
CA ALA A 219 4.31 4.55 17.64
C ALA A 219 4.10 4.39 19.14
N VAL A 220 2.89 4.71 19.60
CA VAL A 220 2.40 4.38 20.95
C VAL A 220 1.03 3.72 20.85
N ILE A 221 0.90 2.52 21.41
CA ILE A 221 -0.33 1.73 21.49
C ILE A 221 -0.49 1.14 22.90
N GLU A 222 -1.65 0.57 23.22
CA GLU A 222 -1.96 0.06 24.58
C GLU A 222 -1.98 -1.47 24.68
N GLY A 223 -1.42 -2.15 23.66
CA GLY A 223 -1.27 -3.60 23.60
C GLY A 223 -1.25 -4.08 22.16
N CYS A 224 -0.66 -5.24 21.90
CA CYS A 224 -0.77 -5.87 20.58
C CYS A 224 -0.87 -7.39 20.69
N ASP A 225 -1.49 -8.00 19.69
CA ASP A 225 -1.51 -9.44 19.54
C ASP A 225 -0.15 -9.99 19.05
N SER A 226 -0.14 -11.22 18.53
CA SER A 226 1.04 -11.93 18.08
C SER A 226 1.84 -11.21 16.98
N ASN A 227 3.12 -11.55 16.90
CA ASN A 227 4.06 -11.10 15.86
C ASN A 227 4.26 -9.57 15.83
N GLY A 228 4.11 -8.89 16.97
CA GLY A 228 4.44 -7.47 17.09
C GLY A 228 5.92 -7.20 16.78
N CYS A 229 6.20 -6.10 16.08
CA CYS A 229 7.54 -5.68 15.66
C CYS A 229 8.31 -6.70 14.79
N GLU A 230 7.62 -7.65 14.15
CA GLU A 230 8.24 -8.64 13.26
C GLU A 230 9.01 -7.95 12.12
N TYR A 231 10.27 -8.34 11.89
CA TYR A 231 11.16 -7.76 10.87
C TYR A 231 11.38 -6.24 10.95
N MET A 232 11.17 -5.62 12.12
CA MET A 232 11.43 -4.19 12.32
C MET A 232 12.93 -3.87 12.17
N THR A 233 13.25 -2.79 11.45
CA THR A 233 14.62 -2.35 11.14
C THR A 233 14.91 -0.91 11.60
N GLY A 234 13.91 -0.16 12.06
CA GLY A 234 14.08 1.21 12.56
C GLY A 234 12.78 1.79 13.15
N GLY A 235 12.91 2.94 13.82
CA GLY A 235 11.81 3.61 14.53
C GLY A 235 11.72 3.25 16.02
N SER A 236 10.80 3.88 16.73
CA SER A 236 10.58 3.65 18.17
C SER A 236 9.13 3.26 18.46
N VAL A 237 8.92 2.11 19.07
CA VAL A 237 7.60 1.60 19.42
C VAL A 237 7.44 1.56 20.93
N VAL A 238 6.32 2.07 21.45
CA VAL A 238 5.93 1.97 22.86
C VAL A 238 4.60 1.22 22.94
N ILE A 239 4.54 0.20 23.79
CA ILE A 239 3.37 -0.64 24.02
C ILE A 239 3.03 -0.57 25.51
N LEU A 240 1.92 0.07 25.83
CA LEU A 240 1.47 0.34 27.20
C LEU A 240 0.63 -0.81 27.79
N GLY A 241 0.95 -2.05 27.41
CA GLY A 241 0.20 -3.23 27.84
C GLY A 241 0.77 -4.51 27.25
N LYS A 242 -0.03 -5.58 27.31
CA LYS A 242 0.39 -6.93 26.93
C LYS A 242 0.75 -7.03 25.45
N VAL A 243 1.74 -7.88 25.17
CA VAL A 243 2.15 -8.31 23.83
C VAL A 243 1.86 -9.80 23.64
N GLY A 244 1.46 -10.19 22.42
CA GLY A 244 1.26 -11.59 22.07
C GLY A 244 2.54 -12.33 21.70
N ASP A 245 2.37 -13.59 21.29
CA ASP A 245 3.47 -14.50 20.97
C ASP A 245 4.37 -14.01 19.83
N ASN A 246 5.62 -14.48 19.81
CA ASN A 246 6.59 -14.21 18.73
C ASN A 246 6.91 -12.73 18.52
N PHE A 247 6.82 -11.92 19.59
CA PHE A 247 7.21 -10.51 19.57
C PHE A 247 8.68 -10.33 19.16
N ALA A 248 8.94 -9.30 18.34
CA ALA A 248 10.27 -8.93 17.83
C ALA A 248 10.98 -10.00 17.00
N ALA A 249 10.26 -10.99 16.47
CA ALA A 249 10.85 -12.00 15.59
C ALA A 249 11.49 -11.36 14.35
N GLY A 250 12.79 -11.61 14.15
CA GLY A 250 13.54 -11.02 13.04
C GLY A 250 13.72 -9.51 13.11
N MET A 251 13.44 -8.86 14.26
CA MET A 251 13.72 -7.44 14.47
C MET A 251 15.24 -7.21 14.48
N THR A 252 15.76 -6.49 13.49
CA THR A 252 17.21 -6.22 13.34
C THR A 252 17.59 -4.78 13.65
N GLY A 253 16.63 -3.89 13.92
CA GLY A 253 16.89 -2.48 14.24
C GLY A 253 15.67 -1.71 14.72
N GLY A 254 15.90 -0.54 15.31
CA GLY A 254 14.90 0.23 16.05
C GLY A 254 14.83 -0.17 17.54
N MET A 255 13.85 0.37 18.27
CA MET A 255 13.69 0.09 19.69
C MET A 255 12.20 -0.06 20.06
N ALA A 256 11.89 -1.03 20.90
CA ALA A 256 10.56 -1.26 21.43
C ALA A 256 10.59 -1.19 22.97
N PHE A 257 9.62 -0.50 23.57
CA PHE A 257 9.40 -0.40 25.00
C PHE A 257 8.05 -1.03 25.34
N ILE A 258 8.04 -1.95 26.30
CA ILE A 258 6.86 -2.71 26.69
C ILE A 258 6.61 -2.44 28.17
N TYR A 259 5.37 -2.04 28.49
CA TYR A 259 4.87 -1.98 29.85
C TYR A 259 4.20 -3.33 30.17
N ASP A 260 4.91 -4.17 30.90
CA ASP A 260 4.49 -5.52 31.33
C ASP A 260 4.24 -5.56 32.85
#